data_AF-A0A3B1E8N2-F1
#
_entry.id   AF-A0A3B1E8N2-F1
#
_cell.length_a   1.000
_cell.length_b   1.000
_cell.length_c   1.000
_cell.angle_alpha   90.00
_cell.angle_beta   90.00
_cell.angle_gamma   90.00
#
_symmetry.space_group_name_H-M   'P 1'
#
loop_
_entity.id
_entity.type
_entity.pdbx_description
1 polymer ?
#
loop_
_entity_poly.entity_id
_entity_poly.type
_entity_poly.pdbx_seq_one_letter_code
_entity_poly.pdbx_strand_id
1 'polypeptide(L)'
;MNPEFKRAMQIWSDTGSVDIDFNSQKVTGYSPSEQLLFGTSPLEKSRQPGADIDQLKQDIFGKYIQVDEPEVQQNVDALTAELSSFLHCIQTGSRPICNGEDGLKAMQVAEMILDSVQSHQWQGTPTGATGAFPHQRTPAKRAG
;
A
#
# COMPACT_ATOMS: atom_id res chain seq x y z
N MET A 1 22.23 -2.28 -5.41
CA MET A 1 20.92 -1.85 -4.90
C MET A 1 21.18 -1.25 -3.54
N ASN A 2 20.99 0.07 -3.41
CA ASN A 2 21.19 0.77 -2.14
C ASN A 2 19.83 0.86 -1.44
N PRO A 3 19.72 0.57 -0.14
CA PRO A 3 18.47 0.75 0.58
C PRO A 3 18.11 2.24 0.63
N GLU A 4 16.87 2.55 0.26
CA GLU A 4 16.29 3.89 0.38
C GLU A 4 15.32 3.91 1.56
N PHE A 5 15.30 5.03 2.29
CA PHE A 5 14.32 5.24 3.34
C PHE A 5 12.92 5.37 2.71
N LYS A 6 11.98 4.54 3.16
CA LYS A 6 10.60 4.54 2.67
C LYS A 6 9.62 4.30 3.81
N ARG A 7 8.69 5.24 3.99
CA ARG A 7 7.49 5.08 4.83
C ARG A 7 6.28 5.29 3.96
N ALA A 8 5.76 4.20 3.40
CA ALA A 8 4.63 4.25 2.50
C ALA A 8 3.66 3.12 2.79
N MET A 9 2.40 3.34 2.45
CA MET A 9 1.34 2.35 2.52
C MET A 9 0.51 2.42 1.25
N GLN A 10 0.11 1.25 0.75
CA GLN A 10 -0.85 1.14 -0.34
C GLN A 10 -2.04 0.32 0.16
N ILE A 11 -3.23 0.88 -0.02
CA ILE A 11 -4.49 0.29 0.43
C ILE A 11 -5.33 0.01 -0.80
N TRP A 12 -5.91 -1.19 -0.89
CA TRP A 12 -6.77 -1.60 -2.00
C TRP A 12 -8.17 -1.90 -1.47
N SER A 13 -9.19 -1.47 -2.22
CA SER A 13 -10.58 -1.85 -2.04
C SER A 13 -11.16 -2.36 -3.37
N ASP A 14 -12.43 -2.76 -3.34
CA ASP A 14 -13.22 -3.05 -4.55
C ASP A 14 -13.52 -1.81 -5.39
N THR A 15 -13.40 -0.62 -4.81
CA THR A 15 -13.69 0.67 -5.45
C THR A 15 -12.45 1.45 -5.89
N GLY A 16 -11.24 0.99 -5.57
CA GLY A 16 -10.02 1.70 -5.93
C GLY A 16 -8.81 1.37 -5.07
N SER A 17 -7.83 2.26 -5.09
CA SER A 17 -6.66 2.17 -4.23
C SER A 17 -6.21 3.54 -3.74
N VAL A 18 -5.49 3.55 -2.63
CA VAL A 18 -4.87 4.76 -2.08
C VAL A 18 -3.41 4.48 -1.80
N ASP A 19 -2.56 5.36 -2.32
CA ASP A 19 -1.14 5.40 -2.04
C ASP A 19 -0.87 6.52 -1.04
N ILE A 20 -0.13 6.19 0.03
CA ILE A 20 0.21 7.11 1.11
C ILE A 20 1.74 7.14 1.24
N ASP A 21 2.33 8.31 1.11
CA ASP A 21 3.72 8.58 1.49
C ASP A 21 3.73 9.39 2.79
N PHE A 22 4.08 8.73 3.89
CA PHE A 22 4.12 9.36 5.21
C PHE A 22 5.31 10.31 5.38
N ASN A 23 6.36 10.20 4.55
CA ASN A 23 7.51 11.07 4.63
C ASN A 23 7.24 12.43 3.98
N SER A 24 6.62 12.43 2.80
CA SER A 24 6.21 13.66 2.11
C SER A 24 4.80 14.15 2.49
N GLN A 25 4.09 13.41 3.35
CA GLN A 25 2.71 13.67 3.73
C GLN A 25 1.78 13.81 2.51
N LYS A 26 2.00 12.94 1.51
CA LYS A 26 1.22 12.90 0.27
C LYS A 26 0.28 11.71 0.27
N VAL A 27 -0.96 11.94 -0.15
CA VAL A 27 -1.98 10.91 -0.38
C VAL A 27 -2.43 11.02 -1.84
N THR A 28 -2.51 9.90 -2.53
CA THR A 28 -3.06 9.82 -3.89
C THR A 28 -4.07 8.69 -3.95
N GLY A 29 -5.33 9.04 -4.18
CA GLY A 29 -6.42 8.11 -4.42
C GLY A 29 -6.60 7.82 -5.91
N TYR A 30 -6.95 6.59 -6.21
CA TYR A 30 -7.26 6.11 -7.55
C TYR A 30 -8.61 5.40 -7.52
N SER A 31 -9.53 5.82 -8.38
CA SER A 31 -10.84 5.18 -8.53
C SER A 31 -11.23 5.08 -10.00
N PRO A 32 -12.06 4.11 -10.40
CA PRO A 32 -12.54 4.02 -11.76
C PRO A 32 -13.52 5.17 -12.06
N SER A 33 -13.38 5.82 -13.22
CA SER A 33 -14.34 6.82 -13.67
C SER A 33 -15.60 6.15 -14.23
N GLU A 34 -16.69 6.92 -14.38
CA GLU A 34 -17.89 6.43 -15.10
C GLU A 34 -17.55 5.96 -16.52
N GLN A 35 -16.58 6.58 -17.18
CA GLN A 35 -16.16 6.18 -18.52
C GLN A 35 -15.45 4.83 -18.52
N LEU A 36 -14.71 4.49 -17.45
CA LEU A 36 -14.12 3.17 -17.30
C LEU A 36 -15.14 2.10 -16.90
N LEU A 37 -16.12 2.46 -16.05
CA LEU A 37 -17.14 1.53 -15.56
C LEU A 37 -18.23 1.22 -16.59
N PHE A 38 -18.68 2.23 -17.33
CA PHE A 38 -19.87 2.13 -18.18
C PHE A 38 -19.61 2.48 -19.65
N GLY A 39 -18.45 3.04 -19.97
CA GLY A 39 -18.06 3.40 -21.33
C GLY A 39 -17.23 2.32 -22.04
N THR A 40 -16.76 2.63 -23.24
CA THR A 40 -15.79 1.78 -23.95
C THR A 40 -14.43 1.87 -23.27
N SER A 41 -13.91 0.73 -22.84
CA SER A 41 -12.65 0.65 -22.10
C SER A 41 -11.45 1.05 -22.96
N PRO A 42 -10.33 1.50 -22.35
CA PRO A 42 -9.09 1.79 -23.09
C PRO A 42 -8.58 0.59 -23.89
N LEU A 43 -8.75 -0.62 -23.33
CA LEU A 43 -8.34 -1.87 -23.96
C LEU A 43 -9.19 -2.21 -25.18
N GLU A 44 -10.48 -1.90 -25.17
CA GLU A 44 -11.33 -2.07 -26.34
C GLU A 44 -10.99 -1.04 -27.42
N LYS A 45 -10.75 0.22 -27.04
CA LYS A 45 -10.36 1.27 -27.98
C LYS A 45 -9.02 0.97 -28.66
N SER A 46 -8.06 0.41 -27.94
CA SER A 46 -6.74 0.07 -28.51
C SER A 46 -6.79 -1.03 -29.57
N ARG A 47 -7.88 -1.81 -29.62
CA ARG A 47 -8.10 -2.87 -30.62
C ARG A 47 -8.77 -2.36 -31.90
N GLN A 48 -9.21 -1.10 -31.93
CA GLN A 48 -9.88 -0.53 -33.10
C GLN A 48 -8.87 -0.09 -34.17
N PRO A 49 -9.20 -0.22 -35.46
CA PRO A 49 -8.35 0.28 -36.54
C PRO A 49 -8.09 1.79 -36.41
N GLY A 50 -6.82 2.21 -36.50
CA GLY A 50 -6.43 3.61 -36.38
C GLY A 50 -6.39 4.16 -34.95
N ALA A 51 -6.42 3.29 -33.93
CA ALA A 51 -6.31 3.71 -32.54
C ALA A 51 -4.97 4.40 -32.25
N ASP A 52 -5.06 5.56 -31.61
CA ASP A 52 -3.90 6.27 -31.07
C ASP A 52 -3.55 5.70 -29.69
N ILE A 53 -2.59 4.77 -29.66
CA ILE A 53 -2.17 4.08 -28.45
C ILE A 53 -1.46 5.02 -27.47
N ASP A 54 -0.73 6.00 -27.98
CA ASP A 54 0.02 6.92 -27.13
C ASP A 54 -0.91 7.90 -26.45
N GLN A 55 -1.94 8.40 -27.15
CA GLN A 55 -3.01 9.18 -26.53
C GLN A 55 -3.79 8.35 -25.51
N LEU A 56 -4.10 7.09 -25.81
CA LEU A 56 -4.82 6.21 -24.87
C LEU A 56 -4.05 5.99 -23.56
N LYS A 57 -2.71 5.87 -23.61
CA LYS A 57 -1.87 5.78 -22.41
C LYS A 57 -1.91 7.06 -21.58
N GLN A 58 -1.84 8.23 -22.24
CA GLN A 58 -1.94 9.52 -21.56
C GLN A 58 -3.31 9.71 -20.91
N ASP A 59 -4.36 9.22 -21.55
CA ASP A 59 -5.74 9.30 -21.05
C ASP A 59 -6.01 8.36 -19.86
N ILE A 60 -5.17 7.35 -19.56
CA ILE A 60 -5.48 6.37 -18.50
C ILE A 60 -5.77 7.07 -17.18
N PHE A 61 -4.84 7.91 -16.72
CA PHE A 61 -5.00 8.70 -15.51
C PHE A 61 -5.69 10.03 -15.84
N GLY A 62 -6.73 10.37 -15.08
CA GLY A 62 -7.59 11.53 -15.31
C GLY A 62 -8.91 11.19 -16.00
N LYS A 63 -8.88 10.45 -17.13
CA LYS A 63 -10.11 10.14 -17.89
C LYS A 63 -10.75 8.81 -17.51
N TYR A 64 -9.96 7.73 -17.43
CA TYR A 64 -10.48 6.40 -17.08
C TYR A 64 -10.27 6.07 -15.62
N ILE A 65 -9.13 6.46 -15.05
CA ILE A 65 -8.85 6.36 -13.62
C ILE A 65 -8.86 7.78 -13.08
N GLN A 66 -9.82 8.08 -12.22
CA GLN A 66 -9.82 9.32 -11.46
C GLN A 66 -8.63 9.28 -10.49
N VAL A 67 -7.91 10.40 -10.44
CA VAL A 67 -6.80 10.60 -9.51
C VAL A 67 -7.21 11.74 -8.60
N ASP A 68 -7.26 11.46 -7.29
CA ASP A 68 -7.55 12.44 -6.26
C ASP A 68 -6.31 12.65 -5.39
N GLU A 69 -5.89 13.89 -5.21
CA GLU A 69 -4.77 14.26 -4.34
C GLU A 69 -5.28 15.25 -3.29
N PRO A 70 -5.93 14.76 -2.22
CA PRO A 70 -6.52 15.64 -1.22
C PRO A 70 -5.43 16.43 -0.49
N GLU A 71 -5.73 17.68 -0.15
CA GLU A 71 -4.81 18.50 0.63
C GLU A 71 -4.64 17.92 2.04
N VAL A 72 -3.42 17.50 2.35
CA VAL A 72 -3.04 17.05 3.70
C VAL A 72 -2.47 18.23 4.45
N GLN A 73 -2.98 18.47 5.66
CA GLN A 73 -2.43 19.49 6.55
C GLN A 73 -0.96 19.19 6.86
N GLN A 74 -0.08 20.07 6.38
CA GLN A 74 1.35 19.89 6.53
C GLN A 74 1.83 20.33 7.91
N ASN A 75 2.88 19.67 8.40
CA ASN A 75 3.57 20.02 9.64
C ASN A 75 2.70 20.00 10.91
N VAL A 76 1.65 19.17 10.94
CA VAL A 76 0.93 18.89 12.18
C VAL A 76 1.83 18.10 13.11
N ASP A 77 2.04 18.60 14.33
CA ASP A 77 2.72 17.84 15.38
C ASP A 77 1.81 16.71 15.86
N ALA A 78 2.06 15.51 15.32
CA ALA A 78 1.26 14.32 15.60
C ALA A 78 1.29 13.92 17.08
N LEU A 79 2.41 14.14 17.79
CA LEU A 79 2.52 13.81 19.21
C LEU A 79 1.68 14.78 20.05
N THR A 80 1.77 16.07 19.75
CA THR A 80 0.93 17.08 20.41
C THR A 80 -0.56 16.83 20.15
N ALA A 81 -0.93 16.45 18.92
CA ALA A 81 -2.30 16.09 18.56
C ALA A 81 -2.80 14.85 19.33
N GLU A 82 -1.98 13.80 19.44
CA GLU A 82 -2.29 12.59 20.20
C GLU A 82 -2.52 12.87 21.69
N LEU A 83 -1.60 13.60 22.33
CA LEU A 83 -1.71 13.95 23.75
C LEU A 83 -2.92 14.85 24.03
N SER A 84 -3.22 15.77 23.13
CA SER A 84 -4.41 16.63 23.24
C SER A 84 -5.70 15.80 23.14
N SER A 85 -5.75 14.84 22.21
CA SER A 85 -6.86 13.90 22.08
C SER A 85 -7.03 13.05 23.34
N PHE A 86 -5.94 12.56 23.92
CA PHE A 86 -5.96 11.78 25.16
C PHE A 86 -6.54 12.58 26.33
N LEU A 87 -6.07 13.82 26.55
CA LEU A 87 -6.60 14.70 27.59
C LEU A 87 -8.09 14.99 27.38
N HIS A 88 -8.51 15.23 26.13
CA HIS A 88 -9.92 15.43 25.80
C HIS A 88 -10.78 14.22 26.18
N CYS A 89 -10.31 13.00 25.90
CA CYS A 89 -11.01 11.78 26.27
C CYS A 89 -11.18 11.65 27.79
N ILE A 90 -10.14 11.97 28.57
CA ILE A 90 -10.21 11.99 30.05
C ILE A 90 -11.26 12.99 30.52
N GLN A 91 -11.23 14.21 29.99
CA GLN A 91 -12.12 15.30 30.43
C GLN A 91 -13.59 15.04 30.11
N THR A 92 -13.85 14.39 28.96
CA THR A 92 -15.21 14.17 28.46
C THR A 92 -15.76 12.78 28.75
N GLY A 93 -14.91 11.84 29.19
CA GLY A 93 -15.25 10.42 29.29
C GLY A 93 -15.47 9.74 27.94
N SER A 94 -15.03 10.34 26.84
CA SER A 94 -15.14 9.75 25.50
C SER A 94 -14.10 8.65 25.27
N ARG A 95 -14.37 7.75 24.31
CA ARG A 95 -13.45 6.65 23.96
C ARG A 95 -12.26 7.21 23.15
N PRO A 96 -11.00 6.90 23.51
CA PRO A 96 -9.84 7.29 22.72
C PRO A 96 -9.82 6.57 21.37
N ILE A 97 -9.17 7.20 20.38
CA ILE A 97 -9.01 6.68 19.01
C ILE A 97 -8.30 5.31 19.02
N CYS A 98 -7.32 5.14 19.91
CA CYS A 98 -6.67 3.87 20.20
C CYS A 98 -6.73 3.63 21.70
N ASN A 99 -7.42 2.56 22.13
CA ASN A 99 -7.50 2.18 23.55
C ASN A 99 -6.54 1.01 23.87
N GLY A 100 -6.52 0.58 25.14
CA GLY A 100 -5.66 -0.52 25.57
C GLY A 100 -5.96 -1.87 24.89
N GLU A 101 -7.23 -2.13 24.53
CA GLU A 101 -7.60 -3.36 23.81
C GLU A 101 -7.11 -3.33 22.37
N ASP A 102 -7.21 -2.17 21.70
CA ASP A 102 -6.70 -1.96 20.35
C ASP A 102 -5.17 -2.13 20.33
N GLY A 103 -4.47 -1.59 21.34
CA GLY A 103 -3.03 -1.79 21.55
C GLY A 103 -2.65 -3.25 21.80
N LEU A 104 -3.40 -3.97 22.65
CA LEU A 104 -3.15 -5.39 22.91
C LEU A 104 -3.29 -6.23 21.63
N LYS A 105 -4.35 -6.00 20.84
CA LYS A 105 -4.55 -6.70 19.56
C LYS A 105 -3.41 -6.45 18.59
N ALA A 106 -2.93 -5.21 18.49
CA ALA A 106 -1.78 -4.88 17.65
C ALA A 106 -0.51 -5.62 18.10
N MET A 107 -0.24 -5.66 19.41
CA MET A 107 0.91 -6.37 19.97
C MET A 107 0.85 -7.89 19.72
N GLN A 108 -0.32 -8.50 19.84
CA GLN A 108 -0.51 -9.92 19.54
C GLN A 108 -0.18 -10.25 18.07
N VAL A 109 -0.65 -9.43 17.13
CA VAL A 109 -0.32 -9.61 15.70
C VAL A 109 1.17 -9.40 15.46
N ALA A 110 1.80 -8.42 16.12
CA ALA A 110 3.24 -8.20 16.02
C ALA A 110 4.04 -9.43 16.49
N GLU A 111 3.65 -10.05 17.60
CA GLU A 111 4.26 -11.28 18.11
C GLU A 111 4.12 -12.43 17.11
N MET A 112 2.93 -12.64 16.54
CA MET A 112 2.71 -13.64 15.49
C MET A 112 3.61 -13.43 14.26
N ILE A 113 3.85 -12.18 13.86
CA ILE A 113 4.75 -11.86 12.75
C ILE A 113 6.20 -12.18 13.12
N LEU A 114 6.64 -11.84 14.34
CA LEU A 114 8.00 -12.14 14.80
C LEU A 114 8.24 -13.65 14.84
N ASP A 115 7.29 -14.43 15.37
CA ASP A 115 7.35 -15.89 15.39
C ASP A 115 7.41 -16.46 13.97
N SER A 116 6.61 -15.92 13.05
CA SER A 116 6.64 -16.31 11.63
C SER A 116 7.99 -16.01 10.99
N VAL A 117 8.59 -14.85 11.25
CA VAL A 117 9.90 -14.46 10.71
C VAL A 117 11.02 -15.33 11.27
N GLN A 118 10.97 -15.62 12.58
CA GLN A 118 11.98 -16.43 13.27
C GLN A 118 11.95 -17.89 12.83
N SER A 119 10.76 -18.46 12.64
CA SER A 119 10.58 -19.86 12.20
C SER A 119 10.73 -20.04 10.69
N HIS A 120 10.74 -18.96 9.90
CA HIS A 120 10.83 -19.03 8.45
C HIS A 120 12.19 -19.56 7.97
N GLN A 121 12.16 -20.58 7.11
CA GLN A 121 13.36 -21.14 6.48
C GLN A 121 13.74 -20.34 5.22
N TRP A 122 14.44 -19.22 5.42
CA TRP A 122 14.84 -18.31 4.33
C TRP A 122 15.68 -18.96 3.22
N GLN A 123 16.44 -20.01 3.55
CA GLN A 123 17.27 -20.76 2.59
C GLN A 123 16.55 -21.97 1.99
N GLY A 124 15.29 -22.20 2.37
CA GLY A 124 14.48 -23.35 1.95
C GLY A 124 14.70 -24.63 2.76
N THR A 125 13.87 -25.61 2.47
CA THR A 125 13.99 -27.02 2.92
C THR A 125 14.74 -27.84 1.85
N PRO A 126 15.01 -29.14 2.07
CA PRO A 126 15.47 -30.03 0.99
C PRO A 126 14.54 -30.08 -0.25
N THR A 127 13.30 -29.59 -0.14
CA THR A 127 12.33 -29.51 -1.24
C THR A 127 12.30 -28.15 -1.94
N GLY A 128 13.12 -27.17 -1.53
CA GLY A 128 13.27 -25.87 -2.20
C GLY A 128 13.02 -24.65 -1.30
N ALA A 129 13.19 -23.46 -1.88
CA ALA A 129 12.94 -22.18 -1.21
C ALA A 129 11.45 -21.97 -0.91
N THR A 130 11.14 -21.37 0.24
CA THR A 130 9.78 -21.03 0.68
C THR A 130 9.62 -19.50 0.79
N GLY A 131 8.43 -18.98 0.48
CA GLY A 131 8.10 -17.54 0.59
C GLY A 131 7.49 -16.95 -0.69
N ALA A 132 7.15 -15.66 -0.68
CA ALA A 132 6.50 -14.98 -1.81
C ALA A 132 7.41 -14.81 -3.05
N PHE A 133 8.73 -14.87 -2.87
CA PHE A 133 9.72 -14.78 -3.94
C PHE A 133 10.78 -15.89 -3.78
N PRO A 134 10.42 -17.18 -3.91
CA PRO A 134 11.35 -18.27 -3.71
C PRO A 134 12.34 -18.30 -4.89
N HIS A 135 13.56 -17.81 -4.66
CA HIS A 135 14.62 -17.91 -5.66
C HIS A 135 15.21 -19.33 -5.65
N GLN A 136 15.10 -20.04 -6.77
CA GLN A 136 15.86 -21.27 -6.97
C GLN A 136 17.35 -20.91 -7.07
N ARG A 137 18.19 -21.37 -6.14
CA ARG A 137 19.65 -21.35 -6.32
C ARG A 137 19.99 -22.42 -7.35
N THR A 138 20.17 -22.04 -8.61
CA THR A 138 20.77 -22.94 -9.60
C THR A 138 22.17 -23.32 -9.13
N PRO A 139 22.53 -24.61 -8.98
CA PRO A 139 23.89 -24.98 -8.61
C PRO A 139 24.85 -24.49 -9.69
N ALA A 140 25.84 -23.70 -9.29
CA ALA A 140 26.89 -23.24 -10.20
C ALA A 140 27.58 -24.47 -10.81
N LYS A 141 27.48 -24.63 -12.14
CA LYS A 141 28.26 -25.64 -12.87
C LYS A 141 29.73 -25.40 -12.54
N ARG A 142 30.40 -26.39 -11.94
CA ARG A 142 31.86 -26.37 -11.80
C ARG A 142 32.45 -26.34 -13.21
N ALA A 143 33.24 -25.32 -13.51
CA ALA A 143 34.07 -25.30 -14.71
C ALA A 143 35.08 -26.44 -14.58
N GLY A 144 35.10 -27.33 -15.57
CA GLY A 144 36.16 -28.33 -15.77
C GLY A 144 37.35 -27.72 -16.48
#